data_AF-A0A944C806-F1
#
_entry.id   AF-A0A944C806-F1
#
_cell.length_a   1.000
_cell.length_b   1.000
_cell.length_c   1.000
_cell.angle_alpha   90.00
_cell.angle_beta   90.00
_cell.angle_gamma   90.00
#
_symmetry.space_group_name_H-M   'P 1'
#
loop_
_entity.id
_entity.type
_entity.pdbx_description
1 polymer ?
#
loop_
_entity_poly.entity_id
_entity_poly.type
_entity_poly.pdbx_seq_one_letter_code
_entity_poly.pdbx_strand_id
1 'polypeptide(L)'
;EIVITNNGETVNSWTAKLTVPSGTTLTSSWNGIFSVSGTTMTVKNESYNGTIEKGKSVSFGFNYASSAYISEGKATVNGSSASASSGGSGSSGSSGSTASTTTKKPVATVAPAPADPSGTTPVSQHGQLSVKNGQLVDKNGKGYQLRGMSTHGLTWFPEFVNESAFKTLRDDWKTNVVRLAMYVDEWGNGQCYMNNKSGSLTLLEKGVDLCISLDMYAIIDWHVLNPGDPSAYTNEAISFFDTVSKKYAKYPNIIYEICNEPNGGASWGGSIKPYAEKVIPVIRKNDPDAVIIVGTPTWSQEIDKPLADPLSYDNIMYAFHFYAATHSGLRSNFENCVS
;
A
#
# COMPACT_ATOMS: atom_id res chain seq x y z
N GLU A 1 1.05 -5.64 -16.15
CA GLU A 1 2.32 -6.35 -15.87
C GLU A 1 2.43 -7.54 -16.80
N ILE A 2 3.64 -7.91 -17.25
CA ILE A 2 3.92 -9.01 -18.17
C ILE A 2 4.90 -9.98 -17.49
N VAL A 3 4.57 -11.27 -17.52
CA VAL A 3 5.38 -12.34 -16.92
C VAL A 3 6.10 -13.13 -18.01
N ILE A 4 7.41 -13.32 -17.83
CA ILE A 4 8.25 -14.21 -18.64
C ILE A 4 8.51 -15.46 -17.81
N THR A 5 8.13 -16.63 -18.31
CA THR A 5 8.48 -17.92 -17.68
C THR A 5 9.46 -18.66 -18.56
N ASN A 6 10.59 -19.09 -17.99
CA ASN A 6 11.59 -19.84 -18.74
C ASN A 6 11.26 -21.34 -18.71
N ASN A 7 10.76 -21.88 -19.82
CA ASN A 7 10.50 -23.32 -19.96
C ASN A 7 11.71 -24.11 -20.50
N GLY A 8 12.78 -23.42 -20.90
CA GLY A 8 14.01 -23.99 -21.45
C GLY A 8 15.13 -24.09 -20.41
N GLU A 9 16.38 -24.17 -20.88
CA GLU A 9 17.56 -24.07 -20.01
C GLU A 9 17.71 -22.67 -19.41
N THR A 10 18.46 -22.56 -18.31
CA THR A 10 18.73 -21.28 -17.66
C THR A 10 19.28 -20.25 -18.65
N VAL A 11 18.64 -19.08 -18.69
CA VAL A 11 19.13 -17.93 -19.46
C VAL A 11 19.75 -16.91 -18.52
N ASN A 12 20.75 -16.16 -18.99
CA ASN A 12 21.42 -15.11 -18.21
C ASN A 12 21.03 -13.69 -18.66
N SER A 13 20.20 -13.59 -19.71
CA SER A 13 19.62 -12.34 -20.16
C SER A 13 18.31 -12.61 -20.89
N TRP A 14 17.44 -11.60 -20.92
CA TRP A 14 16.20 -11.66 -21.66
C TRP A 14 15.88 -10.33 -22.34
N THR A 15 15.26 -10.44 -23.51
CA THR A 15 14.71 -9.31 -24.25
C THR A 15 13.31 -9.67 -24.70
N ALA A 16 12.32 -8.92 -24.23
CA ALA A 16 10.95 -9.01 -24.69
C ALA A 16 10.69 -7.95 -25.78
N LYS A 17 9.91 -8.32 -26.79
CA LYS A 17 9.36 -7.38 -27.77
C LYS A 17 7.85 -7.46 -27.77
N LEU A 18 7.20 -6.31 -27.75
CA LEU A 18 5.75 -6.14 -27.74
C LEU A 18 5.34 -5.30 -28.95
N THR A 19 4.25 -5.69 -29.61
CA THR A 19 3.58 -4.79 -30.55
C THR A 19 2.71 -3.80 -29.77
N VAL A 20 2.98 -2.51 -29.94
CA VAL A 20 2.24 -1.41 -29.32
C VAL A 20 1.62 -0.52 -30.39
N PRO A 21 0.51 0.20 -30.11
CA PRO A 21 -0.04 1.13 -31.08
C PRO A 21 0.94 2.24 -31.46
N SER A 22 0.78 2.80 -32.66
CA SER A 22 1.60 3.93 -33.12
C SER A 22 1.41 5.14 -32.19
N GLY A 23 2.50 5.83 -31.85
CA GLY A 23 2.46 6.98 -30.96
C GLY A 23 2.37 6.64 -29.47
N THR A 24 2.60 5.38 -29.09
CA THR A 24 2.67 4.97 -27.68
C THR A 24 3.84 5.64 -26.97
N THR A 25 3.55 6.33 -25.87
CA THR A 25 4.54 6.95 -24.99
C THR A 25 4.49 6.30 -23.62
N LEU A 26 5.66 5.96 -23.06
CA LEU A 26 5.76 5.42 -21.70
C LEU A 26 5.60 6.54 -20.68
N THR A 27 4.77 6.31 -19.66
CA THR A 27 4.58 7.25 -18.54
C THR A 27 5.27 6.77 -17.27
N SER A 28 5.35 5.46 -17.06
CA SER A 28 6.22 4.84 -16.05
C SER A 28 6.58 3.41 -16.45
N SER A 29 7.65 2.87 -15.88
CA SER A 29 8.13 1.51 -16.17
C SER A 29 8.95 0.95 -15.02
N TRP A 30 8.93 -0.37 -14.83
CA TRP A 30 9.69 -1.06 -13.79
C TRP A 30 10.17 -2.45 -14.25
N ASN A 31 11.22 -2.94 -13.58
CA ASN A 31 11.83 -4.25 -13.80
C ASN A 31 12.31 -4.51 -15.24
N GLY A 32 12.62 -3.46 -16.00
CA GLY A 32 13.17 -3.58 -17.34
C GLY A 32 13.62 -2.25 -17.93
N ILE A 33 14.49 -2.32 -18.94
CA ILE A 33 14.98 -1.19 -19.71
C ILE A 33 14.19 -1.11 -21.02
N PHE A 34 13.41 -0.04 -21.19
CA PHE A 34 12.42 0.08 -22.26
C PHE A 34 12.89 0.99 -23.40
N SER A 35 12.48 0.64 -24.62
CA SER A 35 12.61 1.50 -25.80
C SER A 35 11.42 1.29 -26.73
N VAL A 36 10.88 2.36 -27.32
CA VAL A 36 9.75 2.31 -28.26
C VAL A 36 10.20 2.88 -29.61
N SER A 37 9.99 2.12 -30.67
CA SER A 37 10.25 2.55 -32.05
C SER A 37 9.07 2.14 -32.94
N GLY A 38 8.35 3.13 -33.46
CA GLY A 38 7.12 2.91 -34.21
C GLY A 38 6.09 2.13 -33.39
N THR A 39 5.73 0.93 -33.86
CA THR A 39 4.79 0.01 -33.22
C THR A 39 5.47 -1.10 -32.42
N THR A 40 6.78 -1.01 -32.18
CA THR A 40 7.55 -2.02 -31.45
C THR A 40 8.11 -1.44 -30.17
N MET A 41 7.73 -2.02 -29.03
CA MET A 41 8.37 -1.81 -27.74
C MET A 41 9.36 -2.95 -27.47
N THR A 42 10.60 -2.61 -27.15
CA THR A 42 11.63 -3.57 -26.73
C THR A 42 11.95 -3.34 -25.26
N VAL A 43 11.93 -4.42 -24.48
CA VAL A 43 12.21 -4.42 -23.04
C VAL A 43 13.37 -5.38 -22.79
N LYS A 44 14.45 -4.88 -22.19
CA LYS A 44 15.60 -5.69 -21.78
C LYS A 44 15.60 -5.86 -20.26
N ASN A 45 16.22 -6.93 -19.79
CA ASN A 45 16.48 -7.11 -18.37
C ASN A 45 17.31 -5.96 -17.77
N GLU A 46 17.04 -5.65 -16.52
CA GLU A 46 17.91 -4.86 -15.66
C GLU A 46 19.14 -5.69 -15.25
N SER A 47 20.14 -5.04 -14.67
CA SER A 47 21.36 -5.71 -14.21
C SER A 47 21.10 -6.81 -13.17
N TYR A 48 20.04 -6.69 -12.37
CA TYR A 48 19.72 -7.61 -11.27
C TYR A 48 18.75 -8.74 -11.63
N ASN A 49 18.10 -8.71 -12.81
CA ASN A 49 17.04 -9.68 -13.15
C ASN A 49 17.26 -10.40 -14.48
N GLY A 50 18.49 -10.44 -15.00
CA GLY A 50 18.82 -11.10 -16.26
C GLY A 50 18.70 -12.63 -16.23
N THR A 51 19.03 -13.26 -15.10
CA THR A 51 19.03 -14.71 -14.98
C THR A 51 17.62 -15.25 -14.71
N ILE A 52 17.16 -16.19 -15.53
CA ILE A 52 15.92 -16.94 -15.31
C ILE A 52 16.26 -18.43 -15.39
N GLU A 53 16.22 -19.13 -14.26
CA GLU A 53 16.40 -20.58 -14.23
C GLU A 53 15.22 -21.31 -14.87
N LYS A 54 15.42 -22.57 -15.26
CA LYS A 54 14.35 -23.42 -15.79
C LYS A 54 13.17 -23.50 -14.81
N GLY A 55 11.97 -23.23 -15.32
CA GLY A 55 10.72 -23.22 -14.55
C GLY A 55 10.53 -21.98 -13.66
N LYS A 56 11.45 -21.01 -13.68
CA LYS A 56 11.31 -19.74 -12.97
C LYS A 56 10.74 -18.66 -13.87
N SER A 57 10.27 -17.60 -13.25
CA SER A 57 9.66 -16.47 -13.93
C SER A 57 10.23 -15.15 -13.43
N VAL A 58 10.20 -14.16 -14.30
CA VAL A 58 10.41 -12.74 -13.97
C VAL A 58 9.24 -11.94 -14.53
N SER A 59 8.99 -10.76 -14.01
CA SER A 59 7.98 -9.86 -14.53
C SER A 59 8.51 -8.45 -14.75
N PHE A 60 7.92 -7.76 -15.72
CA PHE A 60 8.13 -6.34 -15.94
C PHE A 60 6.80 -5.65 -16.18
N GLY A 61 6.75 -4.35 -15.94
CA GLY A 61 5.53 -3.58 -16.15
C GLY A 61 5.79 -2.16 -16.55
N PHE A 62 4.74 -1.53 -17.07
CA PHE A 62 4.77 -0.18 -17.58
C PHE A 62 3.36 0.41 -17.64
N ASN A 63 3.29 1.72 -17.49
CA ASN A 63 2.12 2.53 -17.84
C ASN A 63 2.41 3.28 -19.14
N TYR A 64 1.39 3.49 -19.97
CA TYR A 64 1.54 4.12 -21.27
C TYR A 64 0.37 5.04 -21.61
N ALA A 65 0.63 6.04 -22.43
CA ALA A 65 -0.37 6.85 -23.11
C ALA A 65 -0.40 6.47 -24.58
N SER A 66 -1.60 6.21 -25.11
CA SER A 66 -1.82 5.86 -26.52
C SER A 66 -3.28 6.07 -26.92
N SER A 67 -3.55 6.23 -28.23
CA SER A 67 -4.92 6.35 -28.76
C SER A 67 -5.64 5.00 -28.90
N ALA A 68 -4.96 3.89 -28.65
CA ALA A 68 -5.52 2.54 -28.66
C ALA A 68 -4.92 1.68 -27.54
N TYR A 69 -5.62 0.59 -27.20
CA TYR A 69 -5.13 -0.39 -26.23
C TYR A 69 -4.11 -1.35 -26.86
N ILE A 70 -3.13 -1.78 -26.08
CA ILE A 70 -2.22 -2.88 -26.46
C ILE A 70 -3.01 -4.19 -26.42
N SER A 71 -3.04 -4.91 -27.54
CA SER A 71 -3.65 -6.25 -27.63
C SER A 71 -2.79 -7.30 -26.91
N GLU A 72 -3.39 -8.04 -25.97
CA GLU A 72 -2.78 -9.18 -25.29
C GLU A 72 -2.44 -10.27 -26.32
N GLY A 73 -1.18 -10.73 -26.38
CA GLY A 73 -0.76 -11.86 -27.22
C GLY A 73 0.33 -11.62 -28.27
N LYS A 74 0.97 -10.44 -28.31
CA LYS A 74 2.07 -10.14 -29.25
C LYS A 74 3.42 -9.94 -28.57
N ALA A 75 3.75 -10.81 -27.61
CA ALA A 75 5.04 -10.80 -26.96
C ALA A 75 5.96 -11.88 -27.56
N THR A 76 7.18 -11.50 -27.92
CA THR A 76 8.26 -12.47 -28.17
C THR A 76 9.35 -12.28 -27.14
N VAL A 77 9.89 -13.36 -26.58
CA VAL A 77 11.03 -13.32 -25.67
C VAL A 77 12.20 -14.04 -26.33
N ASN A 78 13.34 -13.35 -26.46
CA ASN A 78 14.54 -13.88 -27.12
C ASN A 78 14.27 -14.49 -28.50
N GLY A 79 13.31 -13.93 -29.25
CA GLY A 79 12.92 -14.39 -30.58
C GLY A 79 11.91 -15.54 -30.63
N SER A 80 11.51 -16.10 -29.49
CA SER A 80 10.44 -17.11 -29.40
C SER A 80 9.09 -16.48 -29.11
N SER A 81 8.02 -16.96 -29.74
CA SER A 81 6.64 -16.53 -29.45
C SER A 81 6.24 -16.94 -28.03
N ALA A 82 5.79 -15.98 -27.21
CA ALA A 82 5.27 -16.24 -25.87
C ALA A 82 3.74 -16.12 -25.88
N SER A 83 3.04 -17.16 -25.42
CA SER A 83 1.59 -17.08 -25.17
C SER A 83 1.35 -16.33 -23.87
N ALA A 84 0.61 -15.21 -23.93
CA ALA A 84 0.07 -14.58 -22.74
C ALA A 84 -1.03 -15.48 -22.15
N SER A 85 -0.82 -15.98 -20.93
CA SER A 85 -1.82 -16.71 -20.17
C SER A 85 -2.33 -15.83 -19.04
N SER A 86 -3.61 -15.46 -19.08
CA SER A 86 -4.35 -15.05 -17.88
C SER A 86 -4.58 -16.30 -17.03
N GLY A 87 -3.92 -16.36 -15.86
CA GLY A 87 -3.90 -17.56 -15.02
C GLY A 87 -5.26 -17.90 -14.40
N GLY A 88 -5.97 -18.84 -15.02
CA GLY A 88 -7.06 -19.61 -14.42
C GLY A 88 -6.54 -20.90 -13.78
N SER A 89 -7.10 -21.22 -12.61
CA SER A 89 -6.71 -22.33 -11.71
C SER A 89 -6.90 -23.73 -12.33
N GLY A 90 -5.93 -24.62 -12.08
CA GLY A 90 -6.00 -26.04 -12.42
C GLY A 90 -4.92 -26.84 -11.68
N SER A 91 -5.33 -27.52 -10.61
CA SER A 91 -4.47 -28.33 -9.74
C SER A 91 -4.33 -29.78 -10.25
N SER A 92 -3.11 -30.33 -10.23
CA SER A 92 -2.86 -31.75 -9.93
C SER A 92 -1.36 -32.02 -9.71
N GLY A 93 -1.03 -32.91 -8.79
CA GLY A 93 0.27 -33.61 -8.76
C GLY A 93 1.05 -33.57 -7.44
N SER A 94 0.91 -34.64 -6.68
CA SER A 94 1.60 -34.97 -5.42
C SER A 94 3.09 -35.33 -5.60
N SER A 95 3.93 -34.99 -4.61
CA SER A 95 5.02 -35.86 -4.15
C SER A 95 5.55 -35.36 -2.80
N GLY A 96 5.57 -36.25 -1.81
CA GLY A 96 5.91 -35.94 -0.42
C GLY A 96 7.40 -35.82 -0.14
N SER A 97 7.71 -35.18 0.99
CA SER A 97 8.93 -35.44 1.75
C SER A 97 8.76 -35.01 3.21
N THR A 98 9.00 -35.98 4.09
CA THR A 98 9.34 -35.99 5.53
C THR A 98 8.99 -34.78 6.42
N ALA A 99 8.14 -35.08 7.40
CA ALA A 99 7.75 -34.23 8.51
C ALA A 99 8.89 -34.02 9.52
N SER A 100 9.12 -32.75 9.87
CA SER A 100 9.75 -32.35 11.13
C SER A 100 8.65 -31.80 12.03
N THR A 101 8.35 -32.53 13.11
CA THR A 101 7.34 -32.15 14.11
C THR A 101 7.87 -31.05 15.02
N THR A 102 7.54 -29.80 14.69
CA THR A 102 7.43 -28.74 15.70
C THR A 102 5.96 -28.65 16.11
N THR A 103 5.69 -28.91 17.38
CA THR A 103 4.36 -28.75 17.98
C THR A 103 3.95 -27.27 17.91
N LYS A 104 3.11 -26.90 16.93
CA LYS A 104 2.43 -25.60 16.90
C LYS A 104 1.55 -25.46 18.14
N LYS A 105 1.83 -24.43 18.95
CA LYS A 105 0.92 -23.92 19.98
C LYS A 105 -0.42 -23.55 19.30
N PRO A 106 -1.59 -23.78 19.94
CA PRO A 106 -2.87 -23.44 19.34
C PRO A 106 -2.91 -21.94 19.04
N VAL A 107 -3.19 -21.60 17.78
CA VAL A 107 -3.47 -20.23 17.34
C VAL A 107 -4.66 -19.74 18.16
N ALA A 108 -4.50 -18.65 18.90
CA ALA A 108 -5.64 -17.91 19.42
C ALA A 108 -6.34 -17.28 18.21
N THR A 109 -7.34 -17.96 17.66
CA THR A 109 -8.19 -17.39 16.62
C THR A 109 -8.94 -16.20 17.21
N VAL A 110 -8.47 -14.99 16.90
CA VAL A 110 -9.26 -13.77 17.04
C VAL A 110 -10.57 -14.00 16.28
N ALA A 111 -11.71 -13.82 16.95
CA ALA A 111 -13.00 -13.99 16.33
C ALA A 111 -13.10 -13.13 15.05
N PRO A 112 -13.67 -13.64 13.94
CA PRO A 112 -13.91 -12.84 12.75
C PRO A 112 -14.67 -11.57 13.12
N ALA A 113 -14.26 -10.44 12.53
CA ALA A 113 -15.02 -9.22 12.67
C ALA A 113 -16.47 -9.47 12.19
N PRO A 114 -17.49 -8.98 12.92
CA PRO A 114 -18.88 -9.09 12.50
C PRO A 114 -19.07 -8.51 11.09
N ALA A 115 -20.06 -9.01 10.35
CA ALA A 115 -20.49 -8.35 9.12
C ALA A 115 -21.02 -6.95 9.43
N ASP A 116 -20.67 -5.97 8.60
CA ASP A 116 -21.15 -4.60 8.75
C ASP A 116 -22.68 -4.55 8.57
N PRO A 117 -23.43 -3.81 9.41
CA PRO A 117 -24.88 -3.72 9.29
C PRO A 117 -25.28 -3.00 8.00
N SER A 118 -26.38 -3.46 7.37
CA SER A 118 -26.95 -2.78 6.20
C SER A 118 -27.67 -1.49 6.61
N GLY A 119 -27.34 -0.36 5.96
CA GLY A 119 -28.17 0.86 5.99
C GLY A 119 -27.86 1.86 7.11
N THR A 120 -26.77 1.67 7.83
CA THR A 120 -26.31 2.57 8.89
C THR A 120 -24.88 2.97 8.61
N THR A 121 -24.57 4.24 8.84
CA THR A 121 -23.26 4.78 8.49
C THR A 121 -22.21 4.35 9.53
N PRO A 122 -20.98 4.03 9.09
CA PRO A 122 -19.96 3.38 9.92
C PRO A 122 -19.68 4.04 11.28
N VAL A 123 -19.49 5.35 11.30
CA VAL A 123 -18.94 6.05 12.48
C VAL A 123 -20.01 6.31 13.53
N SER A 124 -21.24 6.59 13.13
CA SER A 124 -22.36 6.75 14.07
C SER A 124 -22.63 5.47 14.87
N GLN A 125 -22.42 4.30 14.24
CA GLN A 125 -22.54 3.01 14.92
C GLN A 125 -21.34 2.70 15.81
N HIS A 126 -20.13 2.78 15.25
CA HIS A 126 -18.92 2.26 15.88
C HIS A 126 -18.13 3.31 16.68
N GLY A 127 -18.32 4.59 16.39
CA GLY A 127 -17.75 5.73 17.12
C GLY A 127 -16.23 5.68 17.26
N GLN A 128 -15.74 6.14 18.42
CA GLN A 128 -14.31 6.21 18.69
C GLN A 128 -13.66 4.82 18.65
N LEU A 129 -12.68 4.65 17.78
CA LEU A 129 -11.89 3.43 17.69
C LEU A 129 -10.75 3.44 18.72
N SER A 130 -10.33 2.26 19.14
CA SER A 130 -9.14 2.05 19.98
C SER A 130 -8.48 0.71 19.63
N VAL A 131 -7.25 0.49 20.10
CA VAL A 131 -6.55 -0.78 19.94
C VAL A 131 -6.50 -1.48 21.30
N LYS A 132 -7.05 -2.69 21.39
CA LYS A 132 -7.05 -3.51 22.60
C LYS A 132 -6.60 -4.92 22.26
N ASN A 133 -5.62 -5.43 23.01
CA ASN A 133 -5.11 -6.80 22.85
C ASN A 133 -4.75 -7.16 21.40
N GLY A 134 -4.11 -6.23 20.68
CA GLY A 134 -3.72 -6.42 19.28
C GLY A 134 -4.86 -6.33 18.25
N GLN A 135 -6.06 -5.89 18.66
CA GLN A 135 -7.22 -5.75 17.77
C GLN A 135 -7.76 -4.32 17.77
N LEU A 136 -8.14 -3.82 16.59
CA LEU A 136 -8.94 -2.61 16.46
C LEU A 136 -10.36 -2.88 16.97
N VAL A 137 -10.84 -2.07 17.90
CA VAL A 137 -12.17 -2.20 18.50
C VAL A 137 -12.96 -0.90 18.39
N ASP A 138 -14.29 -1.04 18.34
CA ASP A 138 -15.22 0.08 18.36
C ASP A 138 -15.41 0.68 19.77
N LYS A 139 -16.26 1.71 19.88
CA LYS A 139 -16.57 2.42 21.14
C LYS A 139 -17.10 1.51 22.25
N ASN A 140 -17.65 0.34 21.91
CA ASN A 140 -18.16 -0.64 22.85
C ASN A 140 -17.11 -1.72 23.21
N GLY A 141 -15.89 -1.61 22.68
CA GLY A 141 -14.83 -2.60 22.84
C GLY A 141 -15.01 -3.85 21.97
N LYS A 142 -15.90 -3.82 20.97
CA LYS A 142 -16.10 -4.94 20.05
C LYS A 142 -15.12 -4.86 18.89
N GLY A 143 -14.49 -5.97 18.52
CA GLY A 143 -13.61 -6.04 17.36
C GLY A 143 -14.29 -5.51 16.09
N TYR A 144 -13.58 -4.63 15.38
CA TYR A 144 -14.10 -3.93 14.21
C TYR A 144 -13.06 -3.94 13.08
N GLN A 145 -13.53 -4.13 11.83
CA GLN A 145 -12.67 -4.23 10.67
C GLN A 145 -12.98 -3.12 9.68
N LEU A 146 -11.96 -2.34 9.36
CA LEU A 146 -12.05 -1.35 8.31
C LEU A 146 -11.76 -1.98 6.95
N ARG A 147 -12.62 -1.69 5.96
CA ARG A 147 -12.50 -2.12 4.57
C ARG A 147 -12.83 -0.94 3.67
N GLY A 148 -11.91 -0.59 2.80
CA GLY A 148 -12.07 0.60 1.98
C GLY A 148 -11.04 0.76 0.90
N MET A 149 -10.99 1.98 0.35
CA MET A 149 -10.12 2.34 -0.75
C MET A 149 -9.15 3.43 -0.32
N SER A 150 -7.92 3.36 -0.83
CA SER A 150 -7.01 4.50 -0.84
C SER A 150 -7.26 5.33 -2.08
N THR A 151 -7.18 6.65 -1.95
CA THR A 151 -6.86 7.49 -3.11
C THR A 151 -5.48 7.09 -3.62
N HIS A 152 -5.21 7.37 -4.89
CA HIS A 152 -3.83 7.59 -5.31
C HIS A 152 -3.34 8.92 -4.72
N GLY A 153 -2.12 9.36 -5.05
CA GLY A 153 -1.63 10.69 -4.66
C GLY A 153 -2.63 11.80 -4.97
N LEU A 154 -3.08 12.49 -3.90
CA LEU A 154 -4.19 13.44 -3.94
C LEU A 154 -4.00 14.54 -5.00
N THR A 155 -2.77 14.97 -5.22
CA THR A 155 -2.42 16.08 -6.12
C THR A 155 -2.31 15.66 -7.58
N TRP A 156 -2.14 14.36 -7.86
CA TRP A 156 -2.15 13.82 -9.22
C TRP A 156 -3.55 13.46 -9.69
N PHE A 157 -4.40 12.99 -8.78
CA PHE A 157 -5.76 12.54 -9.09
C PHE A 157 -6.82 13.25 -8.23
N PRO A 158 -6.81 14.61 -8.16
CA PRO A 158 -7.71 15.36 -7.28
C PRO A 158 -9.18 15.25 -7.68
N GLU A 159 -9.49 14.89 -8.92
CA GLU A 159 -10.84 14.76 -9.45
C GLU A 159 -11.68 13.71 -8.71
N PHE A 160 -11.05 12.68 -8.12
CA PHE A 160 -11.74 11.64 -7.36
C PHE A 160 -12.05 12.05 -5.91
N VAL A 161 -11.52 13.18 -5.43
CA VAL A 161 -11.84 13.74 -4.11
C VAL A 161 -13.11 14.56 -4.21
N ASN A 162 -14.26 13.88 -4.31
CA ASN A 162 -15.58 14.51 -4.41
C ASN A 162 -16.67 13.65 -3.77
N GLU A 163 -17.81 14.28 -3.44
CA GLU A 163 -18.92 13.65 -2.73
C GLU A 163 -19.53 12.46 -3.49
N SER A 164 -19.66 12.56 -4.82
CA SER A 164 -20.25 11.49 -5.63
C SER A 164 -19.40 10.22 -5.60
N ALA A 165 -18.07 10.37 -5.73
CA ALA A 165 -17.14 9.26 -5.64
C ALA A 165 -17.18 8.61 -4.25
N PHE A 166 -17.17 9.39 -3.16
CA PHE A 166 -17.16 8.85 -1.81
C PHE A 166 -18.50 8.22 -1.43
N LYS A 167 -19.63 8.79 -1.91
CA LYS A 167 -20.95 8.14 -1.81
C LYS A 167 -20.97 6.81 -2.56
N THR A 168 -20.38 6.73 -3.74
CA THR A 168 -20.28 5.45 -4.48
C THR A 168 -19.50 4.42 -3.67
N LEU A 169 -18.36 4.81 -3.08
CA LEU A 169 -17.59 3.92 -2.20
C LEU A 169 -18.43 3.41 -1.01
N ARG A 170 -19.15 4.31 -0.34
CA ARG A 170 -19.99 3.95 0.82
C ARG A 170 -21.23 3.14 0.43
N ASP A 171 -21.99 3.61 -0.54
CA ASP A 171 -23.34 3.15 -0.83
C ASP A 171 -23.32 1.94 -1.76
N ASP A 172 -22.41 1.88 -2.72
CA ASP A 172 -22.35 0.77 -3.68
C ASP A 172 -21.32 -0.27 -3.24
N TRP A 173 -20.09 0.18 -2.92
CA TRP A 173 -18.98 -0.73 -2.58
C TRP A 173 -18.98 -1.13 -1.11
N LYS A 174 -19.84 -0.49 -0.29
CA LYS A 174 -20.00 -0.77 1.15
C LYS A 174 -18.69 -0.58 1.92
N THR A 175 -17.88 0.40 1.53
CA THR A 175 -16.67 0.74 2.28
C THR A 175 -17.02 1.51 3.54
N ASN A 176 -16.18 1.38 4.56
CA ASN A 176 -16.34 2.05 5.84
C ASN A 176 -15.18 3.00 6.19
N VAL A 177 -14.14 3.03 5.34
CA VAL A 177 -12.97 3.91 5.46
C VAL A 177 -12.53 4.40 4.08
N VAL A 178 -11.97 5.60 4.01
CA VAL A 178 -11.17 6.07 2.87
C VAL A 178 -9.78 6.47 3.37
N ARG A 179 -8.74 6.02 2.67
CA ARG A 179 -7.36 6.43 2.93
C ARG A 179 -6.96 7.55 1.97
N LEU A 180 -6.44 8.64 2.51
CA LEU A 180 -6.12 9.86 1.76
C LEU A 180 -4.59 9.99 1.62
N ALA A 181 -4.05 9.46 0.52
CA ALA A 181 -2.62 9.36 0.27
C ALA A 181 -2.00 10.72 -0.09
N MET A 182 -1.46 11.42 0.90
CA MET A 182 -0.81 12.72 0.71
C MET A 182 0.69 12.53 0.52
N TYR A 183 1.13 12.40 -0.73
CA TYR A 183 2.54 12.26 -1.08
C TYR A 183 3.35 13.44 -0.55
N VAL A 184 4.43 13.11 0.15
CA VAL A 184 5.31 14.09 0.79
C VAL A 184 6.22 14.71 -0.26
N ASP A 185 6.95 13.85 -0.96
CA ASP A 185 7.84 14.18 -2.05
C ASP A 185 7.90 12.98 -3.01
N GLU A 186 8.13 13.27 -4.29
CA GLU A 186 8.29 12.26 -5.33
C GLU A 186 8.91 12.89 -6.59
N TRP A 187 10.16 12.53 -6.88
CA TRP A 187 10.92 12.80 -8.11
C TRP A 187 10.81 14.23 -8.69
N GLY A 188 10.57 15.24 -7.84
CA GLY A 188 10.58 16.65 -8.25
C GLY A 188 9.40 17.10 -9.10
N ASN A 189 8.31 16.34 -9.20
CA ASN A 189 7.16 16.68 -10.05
C ASN A 189 6.29 17.86 -9.55
N GLY A 190 6.78 18.66 -8.61
CA GLY A 190 6.17 19.91 -8.14
C GLY A 190 4.80 19.81 -7.45
N GLN A 191 4.16 18.64 -7.48
CA GLN A 191 2.78 18.48 -7.04
C GLN A 191 2.63 17.94 -5.62
N CYS A 192 3.64 17.25 -5.07
CA CYS A 192 3.60 16.69 -3.71
C CYS A 192 3.66 17.77 -2.62
N TYR A 193 3.40 17.39 -1.37
CA TYR A 193 3.31 18.30 -0.22
C TYR A 193 4.50 19.26 -0.14
N MET A 194 5.74 18.79 -0.32
CA MET A 194 6.92 19.65 -0.19
C MET A 194 6.99 20.80 -1.20
N ASN A 195 6.37 20.64 -2.37
CA ASN A 195 6.32 21.67 -3.41
C ASN A 195 4.97 22.39 -3.49
N ASN A 196 3.92 21.85 -2.87
CA ASN A 196 2.57 22.43 -2.83
C ASN A 196 1.86 22.16 -1.49
N LYS A 197 2.40 22.69 -0.38
CA LYS A 197 1.87 22.45 0.97
C LYS A 197 0.40 22.85 1.10
N SER A 198 0.05 24.05 0.65
CA SER A 198 -1.31 24.60 0.76
C SER A 198 -2.33 23.83 -0.08
N GLY A 199 -2.01 23.54 -1.34
CA GLY A 199 -2.90 22.77 -2.22
C GLY A 199 -3.08 21.33 -1.76
N SER A 200 -2.00 20.68 -1.30
CA SER A 200 -2.05 19.32 -0.75
C SER A 200 -2.91 19.26 0.51
N LEU A 201 -2.72 20.21 1.44
CA LEU A 201 -3.53 20.29 2.65
C LEU A 201 -5.00 20.56 2.33
N THR A 202 -5.29 21.47 1.39
CA THR A 202 -6.68 21.77 0.98
C THR A 202 -7.38 20.53 0.42
N LEU A 203 -6.70 19.74 -0.41
CA LEU A 203 -7.26 18.50 -0.97
C LEU A 203 -7.46 17.43 0.09
N LEU A 204 -6.49 17.27 1.00
CA LEU A 204 -6.60 16.35 2.13
C LEU A 204 -7.80 16.73 3.01
N GLU A 205 -7.89 17.98 3.44
CA GLU A 205 -8.97 18.47 4.29
C GLU A 205 -10.34 18.30 3.63
N LYS A 206 -10.45 18.57 2.32
CA LYS A 206 -11.67 18.27 1.55
C LYS A 206 -12.04 16.77 1.64
N GLY A 207 -11.07 15.88 1.49
CA GLY A 207 -11.29 14.43 1.61
C GLY A 207 -11.72 14.01 3.01
N VAL A 208 -11.08 14.56 4.05
CA VAL A 208 -11.44 14.30 5.46
C VAL A 208 -12.85 14.79 5.75
N ASP A 209 -13.19 16.01 5.36
CA ASP A 209 -14.52 16.61 5.57
C ASP A 209 -15.61 15.81 4.85
N LEU A 210 -15.33 15.29 3.65
CA LEU A 210 -16.22 14.37 2.93
C LEU A 210 -16.43 13.06 3.72
N CYS A 211 -15.38 12.45 4.26
CA CYS A 211 -15.52 11.25 5.09
C CYS A 211 -16.38 11.52 6.34
N ILE A 212 -16.15 12.65 7.02
CA ILE A 212 -16.94 13.06 8.18
C ILE A 212 -18.42 13.24 7.82
N SER A 213 -18.71 14.01 6.77
CA SER A 213 -20.09 14.28 6.33
C SER A 213 -20.84 13.03 5.86
N LEU A 214 -20.11 12.05 5.32
CA LEU A 214 -20.67 10.76 4.87
C LEU A 214 -20.64 9.69 5.97
N ASP A 215 -20.15 10.05 7.16
CA ASP A 215 -20.04 9.24 8.37
C ASP A 215 -19.18 7.96 8.15
N MET A 216 -18.07 8.14 7.44
CA MET A 216 -17.02 7.15 7.19
C MET A 216 -15.74 7.50 7.99
N TYR A 217 -14.91 6.50 8.24
CA TYR A 217 -13.56 6.74 8.78
C TYR A 217 -12.63 7.30 7.69
N ALA A 218 -11.63 8.06 8.11
CA ALA A 218 -10.59 8.61 7.24
C ALA A 218 -9.20 8.25 7.78
N ILE A 219 -8.34 7.67 6.92
CA ILE A 219 -6.92 7.55 7.21
C ILE A 219 -6.20 8.75 6.58
N ILE A 220 -5.63 9.61 7.41
CA ILE A 220 -4.75 10.70 6.99
C ILE A 220 -3.34 10.13 6.85
N ASP A 221 -2.89 9.97 5.62
CA ASP A 221 -1.64 9.30 5.30
C ASP A 221 -0.56 10.29 4.87
N TRP A 222 0.49 10.40 5.71
CA TRP A 222 1.75 11.06 5.38
C TRP A 222 2.57 10.10 4.50
N HIS A 223 2.34 10.23 3.19
CA HIS A 223 2.71 9.21 2.23
C HIS A 223 4.19 9.32 1.82
N VAL A 224 5.07 8.90 2.73
CA VAL A 224 6.51 8.70 2.49
C VAL A 224 6.70 7.53 1.53
N LEU A 225 7.44 7.78 0.45
CA LEU A 225 7.87 6.77 -0.53
C LEU A 225 9.28 7.08 -1.04
N ASN A 226 9.52 8.31 -1.52
CA ASN A 226 10.84 8.76 -1.95
C ASN A 226 11.14 10.20 -1.46
N PRO A 227 12.16 10.43 -0.63
CA PRO A 227 13.07 9.44 -0.04
C PRO A 227 12.34 8.45 0.88
N GLY A 228 12.89 7.23 0.98
CA GLY A 228 12.31 6.15 1.77
C GLY A 228 12.54 6.25 3.28
N ASP A 229 13.42 7.15 3.75
CA ASP A 229 13.64 7.38 5.18
C ASP A 229 12.68 8.46 5.70
N PRO A 230 11.75 8.14 6.63
CA PRO A 230 10.77 9.11 7.13
C PRO A 230 11.42 10.27 7.91
N SER A 231 12.67 10.12 8.36
CA SER A 231 13.38 11.18 9.08
C SER A 231 13.70 12.39 8.19
N ALA A 232 13.73 12.22 6.87
CA ALA A 232 14.06 13.27 5.89
C ALA A 232 13.18 14.52 6.03
N TYR A 233 11.91 14.34 6.40
CA TYR A 233 10.92 15.42 6.54
C TYR A 233 10.24 15.45 7.91
N THR A 234 11.01 15.13 8.98
CA THR A 234 10.48 15.04 10.35
C THR A 234 9.80 16.34 10.82
N ASN A 235 10.42 17.49 10.55
CA ASN A 235 9.90 18.78 11.03
C ASN A 235 8.60 19.16 10.30
N GLU A 236 8.52 18.86 9.01
CA GLU A 236 7.32 19.05 8.20
C GLU A 236 6.21 18.11 8.62
N ALA A 237 6.51 16.84 8.90
CA ALA A 237 5.55 15.89 9.46
C ALA A 237 5.01 16.39 10.82
N ILE A 238 5.87 16.86 11.73
CA ILE A 238 5.45 17.44 13.01
C ILE A 238 4.48 18.62 12.80
N SER A 239 4.84 19.57 11.92
CA SER A 239 3.99 20.74 11.65
C SER A 239 2.65 20.33 11.01
N PHE A 240 2.70 19.40 10.07
CA PHE A 240 1.52 18.84 9.42
C PHE A 240 0.60 18.15 10.42
N PHE A 241 1.12 17.21 11.21
CA PHE A 241 0.34 16.45 12.19
C PHE A 241 -0.18 17.32 13.34
N ASP A 242 0.55 18.35 13.78
CA ASP A 242 0.02 19.36 14.71
C ASP A 242 -1.20 20.07 14.12
N THR A 243 -1.13 20.45 12.85
CA THR A 243 -2.22 21.14 12.15
C THR A 243 -3.45 20.26 12.01
N VAL A 244 -3.31 19.06 11.44
CA VAL A 244 -4.48 18.20 11.17
C VAL A 244 -5.08 17.62 12.45
N SER A 245 -4.25 17.26 13.45
CA SER A 245 -4.78 16.74 14.73
C SER A 245 -5.54 17.82 15.50
N LYS A 246 -5.06 19.07 15.55
CA LYS A 246 -5.84 20.19 16.15
C LYS A 246 -7.19 20.39 15.49
N LYS A 247 -7.23 20.32 14.15
CA LYS A 247 -8.45 20.54 13.38
C LYS A 247 -9.47 19.43 13.61
N TYR A 248 -9.00 18.19 13.67
CA TYR A 248 -9.87 17.02 13.59
C TYR A 248 -10.00 16.17 14.87
N ALA A 249 -9.29 16.50 15.96
CA ALA A 249 -9.29 15.73 17.22
C ALA A 249 -10.68 15.41 17.81
N LYS A 250 -11.69 16.23 17.53
CA LYS A 250 -13.07 16.02 18.03
C LYS A 250 -13.86 14.98 17.23
N TYR A 251 -13.35 14.51 16.10
CA TYR A 251 -14.03 13.59 15.20
C TYR A 251 -13.52 12.16 15.39
N PRO A 252 -14.37 11.21 15.77
CA PRO A 252 -13.96 9.80 15.93
C PRO A 252 -13.61 9.13 14.59
N ASN A 253 -13.84 9.81 13.47
CA ASN A 253 -13.57 9.35 12.12
C ASN A 253 -12.06 9.14 11.84
N ILE A 254 -11.17 9.80 12.57
CA ILE A 254 -9.79 10.01 12.13
C ILE A 254 -8.83 8.94 12.62
N ILE A 255 -8.01 8.45 11.70
CA ILE A 255 -6.86 7.59 11.93
C ILE A 255 -5.66 8.27 11.27
N TYR A 256 -4.52 8.32 11.95
CA TYR A 256 -3.32 8.97 11.43
C TYR A 256 -2.30 7.92 11.01
N GLU A 257 -1.89 7.90 9.76
CA GLU A 257 -0.80 7.07 9.25
C GLU A 257 0.44 7.96 9.07
N ILE A 258 1.40 7.82 9.99
CA ILE A 258 2.49 8.80 10.12
C ILE A 258 3.64 8.58 9.14
N CYS A 259 3.73 7.41 8.52
CA CYS A 259 4.64 7.13 7.42
C CYS A 259 4.14 5.91 6.65
N ASN A 260 3.85 6.09 5.36
CA ASN A 260 3.37 5.03 4.47
C ASN A 260 4.32 3.84 4.34
N GLU A 261 5.47 4.03 3.67
CA GLU A 261 6.36 2.93 3.29
C GLU A 261 7.84 3.30 3.50
N PRO A 262 8.34 3.21 4.74
CA PRO A 262 9.77 3.28 4.98
C PRO A 262 10.54 2.26 4.13
N ASN A 263 11.54 2.71 3.37
CA ASN A 263 12.30 1.87 2.44
C ASN A 263 13.72 2.41 2.21
N GLY A 264 14.47 1.82 1.27
CA GLY A 264 15.79 2.33 0.88
C GLY A 264 16.87 2.26 1.98
N GLY A 265 16.73 1.32 2.93
CA GLY A 265 17.64 1.17 4.08
C GLY A 265 17.13 1.78 5.39
N ALA A 266 15.96 2.43 5.38
CA ALA A 266 15.29 2.86 6.61
C ALA A 266 14.99 1.66 7.52
N SER A 267 15.54 1.68 8.74
CA SER A 267 15.40 0.59 9.71
C SER A 267 14.46 0.96 10.85
N TRP A 268 13.88 -0.04 11.52
CA TRP A 268 12.98 0.18 12.65
C TRP A 268 13.65 1.00 13.76
N GLY A 269 14.75 0.50 14.33
CA GLY A 269 15.44 1.16 15.44
C GLY A 269 16.27 2.39 15.05
N GLY A 270 16.72 2.49 13.80
CA GLY A 270 17.58 3.60 13.35
C GLY A 270 16.84 4.82 12.84
N SER A 271 15.70 4.61 12.17
CA SER A 271 14.99 5.69 11.46
C SER A 271 13.52 5.79 11.90
N ILE A 272 12.77 4.69 11.84
CA ILE A 272 11.31 4.70 11.92
C ILE A 272 10.79 4.93 13.34
N LYS A 273 11.27 4.16 14.32
CA LYS A 273 10.88 4.31 15.72
C LYS A 273 11.28 5.68 16.29
N PRO A 274 12.53 6.18 16.09
CA PRO A 274 12.90 7.53 16.49
C PRO A 274 12.07 8.64 15.81
N TYR A 275 11.65 8.45 14.57
CA TYR A 275 10.73 9.35 13.88
C TYR A 275 9.34 9.34 14.55
N ALA A 276 8.79 8.14 14.79
CA ALA A 276 7.48 7.97 15.42
C ALA A 276 7.44 8.58 16.84
N GLU A 277 8.49 8.40 17.63
CA GLU A 277 8.64 8.98 18.98
C GLU A 277 8.67 10.52 18.99
N LYS A 278 8.94 11.17 17.85
CA LYS A 278 8.84 12.63 17.70
C LYS A 278 7.46 13.08 17.23
N VAL A 279 6.81 12.33 16.35
CA VAL A 279 5.52 12.72 15.74
C VAL A 279 4.33 12.34 16.62
N ILE A 280 4.34 11.17 17.26
CA ILE A 280 3.21 10.69 18.08
C ILE A 280 2.87 11.66 19.23
N PRO A 281 3.83 12.20 20.01
CA PRO A 281 3.52 13.18 21.05
C PRO A 281 2.81 14.43 20.56
N VAL A 282 3.08 14.85 19.31
CA VAL A 282 2.44 16.01 18.69
C VAL A 282 0.98 15.73 18.41
N ILE A 283 0.66 14.55 17.86
CA ILE A 283 -0.73 14.11 17.67
C ILE A 283 -1.42 13.98 19.03
N ARG A 284 -0.81 13.27 19.98
CA ARG A 284 -1.36 12.99 21.32
C ARG A 284 -1.64 14.25 22.14
N LYS A 285 -0.90 15.33 21.91
CA LYS A 285 -1.15 16.63 22.55
C LYS A 285 -2.52 17.19 22.18
N ASN A 286 -2.99 16.93 20.96
CA ASN A 286 -4.25 17.46 20.43
C ASN A 286 -5.37 16.40 20.46
N ASP A 287 -5.01 15.14 20.24
CA ASP A 287 -5.89 13.97 20.14
C ASP A 287 -5.32 12.81 20.97
N PRO A 288 -5.61 12.74 22.29
CA PRO A 288 -5.00 11.78 23.21
C PRO A 288 -5.36 10.34 22.88
N ASP A 289 -6.52 10.10 22.25
CA ASP A 289 -7.07 8.77 22.01
C ASP A 289 -6.91 8.28 20.55
N ALA A 290 -6.37 9.11 19.65
CA ALA A 290 -6.15 8.77 18.24
C ALA A 290 -5.64 7.34 17.98
N VAL A 291 -6.17 6.67 16.96
CA VAL A 291 -5.51 5.49 16.41
C VAL A 291 -4.42 5.95 15.45
N ILE A 292 -3.19 5.47 15.66
CA ILE A 292 -2.03 5.84 14.85
C ILE A 292 -1.42 4.60 14.21
N ILE A 293 -1.30 4.63 12.88
CA ILE A 293 -0.62 3.62 12.06
C ILE A 293 0.82 4.09 11.81
N VAL A 294 1.79 3.20 12.04
CA VAL A 294 3.21 3.46 11.80
C VAL A 294 3.73 2.49 10.73
N GLY A 295 4.32 3.02 9.67
CA GLY A 295 4.98 2.22 8.63
C GLY A 295 6.09 1.34 9.18
N THR A 296 6.40 0.25 8.49
CA THR A 296 7.46 -0.70 8.88
C THR A 296 8.55 -0.78 7.81
N PRO A 297 9.75 -1.34 8.11
CA PRO A 297 10.81 -1.43 7.12
C PRO A 297 10.39 -2.19 5.85
N THR A 298 11.15 -1.95 4.78
CA THR A 298 11.02 -2.65 3.48
C THR A 298 9.61 -2.47 2.89
N TRP A 299 9.24 -1.22 2.63
CA TRP A 299 7.91 -0.85 2.11
C TRP A 299 6.77 -1.40 2.97
N SER A 300 6.89 -1.23 4.30
CA SER A 300 5.92 -1.71 5.27
C SER A 300 5.67 -3.23 5.21
N GLN A 301 6.73 -4.04 5.16
CA GLN A 301 6.61 -5.52 5.11
C GLN A 301 7.15 -6.24 6.36
N GLU A 302 8.07 -5.60 7.10
CA GLU A 302 8.77 -6.21 8.23
C GLU A 302 8.11 -5.89 9.57
N ILE A 303 6.92 -6.43 9.81
CA ILE A 303 6.17 -6.24 11.07
C ILE A 303 6.75 -7.01 12.27
N ASP A 304 7.72 -7.92 12.04
CA ASP A 304 8.46 -8.59 13.11
C ASP A 304 9.37 -7.62 13.89
N LYS A 305 9.84 -6.53 13.24
CA LYS A 305 10.71 -5.53 13.88
C LYS A 305 9.98 -4.75 14.98
N PRO A 306 8.83 -4.11 14.72
CA PRO A 306 8.07 -3.45 15.78
C PRO A 306 7.48 -4.44 16.77
N LEU A 307 7.25 -5.71 16.41
CA LEU A 307 6.82 -6.71 17.39
C LEU A 307 7.93 -7.03 18.41
N ALA A 308 9.19 -7.09 17.97
CA ALA A 308 10.34 -7.34 18.82
C ALA A 308 10.72 -6.12 19.69
N ASP A 309 10.48 -4.90 19.20
CA ASP A 309 10.78 -3.65 19.91
C ASP A 309 9.65 -2.61 19.74
N PRO A 310 8.48 -2.83 20.37
CA PRO A 310 7.30 -2.00 20.14
C PRO A 310 7.49 -0.57 20.65
N LEU A 311 6.66 0.33 20.10
CA LEU A 311 6.43 1.65 20.68
C LEU A 311 5.70 1.51 22.02
N SER A 312 6.01 2.40 22.97
CA SER A 312 5.42 2.40 24.32
C SER A 312 4.06 3.09 24.43
N TYR A 313 3.48 3.51 23.29
CA TYR A 313 2.21 4.22 23.24
C TYR A 313 1.04 3.24 23.05
N ASP A 314 -0.10 3.57 23.66
CA ASP A 314 -1.37 2.90 23.37
C ASP A 314 -1.95 3.37 22.01
N ASN A 315 -2.96 2.65 21.52
CA ASN A 315 -3.66 2.92 20.25
C ASN A 315 -2.73 3.01 19.03
N ILE A 316 -1.67 2.20 19.01
CA ILE A 316 -0.74 2.07 17.88
C ILE A 316 -1.05 0.81 17.08
N MET A 317 -0.97 0.94 15.76
CA MET A 317 -0.99 -0.14 14.79
C MET A 317 0.26 -0.06 13.90
N TYR A 318 0.74 -1.19 13.40
CA TYR A 318 1.88 -1.25 12.48
C TYR A 318 1.40 -1.62 11.07
N ALA A 319 1.87 -0.87 10.06
CA ALA A 319 1.45 -1.10 8.68
C ALA A 319 2.08 -2.37 8.11
N PHE A 320 1.27 -3.12 7.36
CA PHE A 320 1.69 -4.24 6.53
C PHE A 320 1.10 -4.08 5.13
N HIS A 321 1.95 -3.86 4.12
CA HIS A 321 1.56 -3.70 2.73
C HIS A 321 1.95 -4.92 1.92
N PHE A 322 1.07 -5.34 1.01
CA PHE A 322 1.39 -6.41 0.07
C PHE A 322 0.77 -6.17 -1.30
N TYR A 323 1.47 -6.62 -2.33
CA TYR A 323 0.96 -6.72 -3.69
C TYR A 323 0.79 -8.18 -4.04
N ALA A 324 -0.41 -8.56 -4.48
CA ALA A 324 -0.79 -9.95 -4.68
C ALA A 324 0.12 -10.70 -5.69
N ALA A 325 0.65 -9.97 -6.68
CA ALA A 325 1.51 -10.53 -7.72
C ALA A 325 2.92 -10.91 -7.19
N THR A 326 3.45 -10.20 -6.19
CA THR A 326 4.87 -10.29 -5.81
C THR A 326 5.10 -10.87 -4.41
N HIS A 327 4.12 -10.82 -3.51
CA HIS A 327 4.36 -11.01 -2.06
C HIS A 327 3.76 -12.28 -1.47
N SER A 328 3.64 -13.37 -2.24
CA SER A 328 3.16 -14.67 -1.73
C SER A 328 4.00 -15.22 -0.56
N GLY A 329 5.29 -14.82 -0.47
CA GLY A 329 6.20 -15.23 0.60
C GLY A 329 6.01 -14.52 1.94
N LEU A 330 5.30 -13.38 1.99
CA LEU A 330 5.12 -12.61 3.24
C LEU A 330 4.07 -13.22 4.18
N ARG A 331 3.21 -14.11 3.67
CA ARG A 331 2.09 -14.68 4.43
C ARG A 331 2.54 -15.38 5.71
N SER A 332 3.57 -16.20 5.64
CA SER A 332 4.07 -16.92 6.81
C SER A 332 4.65 -15.97 7.87
N ASN A 333 5.31 -14.88 7.46
CA ASN A 333 5.80 -13.87 8.40
C ASN A 333 4.63 -13.17 9.10
N PHE A 334 3.61 -12.80 8.33
CA PHE A 334 2.40 -12.20 8.89
C PHE A 334 1.72 -13.12 9.90
N GLU A 335 1.47 -14.38 9.53
CA GLU A 335 0.83 -15.38 10.40
C GLU A 335 1.59 -15.57 11.72
N ASN A 336 2.93 -15.52 11.71
CA ASN A 336 3.74 -15.63 12.92
C ASN A 336 3.68 -14.39 13.83
N CYS A 337 3.45 -13.20 13.26
CA CYS A 337 3.43 -11.95 14.02
C CYS A 337 2.06 -11.68 14.66
N VAL A 338 0.98 -12.25 14.11
CA VAL A 338 -0.39 -12.03 14.58
C VAL A 338 -0.95 -13.17 15.44
N SER A 339 -0.19 -14.24 15.67
CA SER A 339 -0.58 -15.43 16.44
C SER A 339 -0.22 -15.36 17.92
#